data_AF-D1PC55-F1
#
_entry.id   AF-D1PC55-F1
#
_cell.length_a   1.000
_cell.length_b   1.000
_cell.length_c   1.000
_cell.angle_alpha   90.00
_cell.angle_beta   90.00
_cell.angle_gamma   90.00
#
_symmetry.space_group_name_H-M   'P 1'
#
loop_
_entity.id
_entity.type
_entity.pdbx_description
1 polymer ?
#
loop_
_entity_poly.entity_id
_entity_poly.type
_entity_poly.pdbx_seq_one_letter_code
_entity_poly.pdbx_strand_id
1 'polypeptide(L)'
;MKKRVILAIMTVAMSMSMSAQVQFSRFKYYVANIMDFSHLQLEAKFKVTGERNIKYLNVFYSPLNSVGDAIVDEDGHKYFHIYCTGPFEPKNSYTKHFDPYFFVGKKPSPFPSKIVIDYMGGGSDTIQITKDNIKKYFPCVKWVDVDYNRKF
;
A
#
# COMPACT_ATOMS: atom_id res chain seq x y z
N MET A 1 24.04 -34.30 19.55
CA MET A 1 22.70 -33.96 19.00
C MET A 1 22.29 -32.49 19.16
N LYS A 2 22.75 -31.75 20.19
CA LYS A 2 22.33 -30.34 20.43
C LYS A 2 22.77 -29.31 19.38
N LYS A 3 23.96 -29.44 18.75
CA LYS A 3 24.45 -28.44 17.77
C LYS A 3 23.77 -28.47 16.39
N ARG A 4 23.32 -29.65 15.93
CA ARG A 4 22.65 -29.80 14.63
C ARG A 4 21.21 -29.29 14.64
N VAL A 5 20.52 -29.38 15.78
CA VAL A 5 19.16 -28.86 15.96
C VAL A 5 19.13 -27.33 15.97
N ILE A 6 20.12 -26.69 16.61
CA ILE A 6 20.23 -25.21 16.64
C ILE A 6 20.48 -24.64 15.23
N LEU A 7 21.32 -25.30 14.43
CA LEU A 7 21.60 -24.87 13.05
C LEU A 7 20.37 -25.01 12.14
N ALA A 8 19.56 -26.05 12.34
CA ALA A 8 18.29 -26.26 11.64
C ALA A 8 17.22 -25.21 12.02
N ILE A 9 17.16 -24.81 13.31
CA ILE A 9 16.24 -23.76 13.76
C ILE A 9 16.66 -22.38 13.21
N MET A 10 17.96 -22.09 13.14
CA MET A 10 18.46 -20.85 12.53
C MET A 10 18.26 -20.79 11.01
N THR A 11 18.35 -21.92 10.29
CA THR A 11 18.07 -21.96 8.84
C THR A 11 16.58 -21.79 8.52
N VAL A 12 15.69 -22.31 9.36
CA VAL A 12 14.23 -22.10 9.21
C VAL A 12 13.85 -20.65 9.54
N ALA A 13 14.47 -20.03 10.55
CA ALA A 13 14.23 -18.63 10.88
C ALA A 13 14.74 -17.65 9.79
N MET A 14 15.82 -18.00 9.08
CA MET A 14 16.34 -17.19 7.96
C MET A 14 15.57 -17.38 6.64
N SER A 15 14.75 -18.42 6.51
CA SER A 15 13.90 -18.64 5.32
C SER A 15 12.58 -17.84 5.30
N MET A 16 12.25 -17.09 6.35
CA MET A 16 10.99 -16.34 6.44
C MET A 16 11.12 -14.81 6.34
N SER A 17 12.28 -14.30 5.94
CA SER A 17 12.29 -13.03 5.21
C SER A 17 11.74 -13.27 3.80
N MET A 18 10.45 -13.63 3.70
CA MET A 18 9.72 -13.55 2.43
C MET A 18 9.89 -12.11 1.96
N SER A 19 10.74 -11.86 0.96
CA SER A 19 10.77 -10.55 0.29
C SER A 19 9.34 -10.21 -0.10
N ALA A 20 8.89 -8.98 0.16
CA ALA A 20 7.54 -8.59 -0.23
C ALA A 20 7.34 -8.87 -1.72
N GLN A 21 6.16 -9.33 -2.13
CA GLN A 21 5.88 -9.53 -3.55
C GLN A 21 5.91 -8.19 -4.31
N VAL A 22 5.49 -7.12 -3.65
CA VAL A 22 5.50 -5.76 -4.18
C VAL A 22 6.05 -4.77 -3.15
N GLN A 23 6.69 -3.72 -3.62
CA GLN A 23 7.12 -2.60 -2.79
C GLN A 23 6.76 -1.26 -3.45
N PHE A 24 6.11 -0.39 -2.71
CA PHE A 24 5.67 0.94 -3.11
C PHE A 24 6.70 1.99 -2.71
N SER A 25 7.44 2.46 -3.71
CA SER A 25 8.39 3.59 -3.58
C SER A 25 7.70 4.96 -3.51
N ARG A 26 6.44 5.03 -3.95
CA ARG A 26 5.61 6.23 -3.85
C ARG A 26 4.15 5.84 -3.67
N PHE A 27 3.48 6.53 -2.75
CA PHE A 27 2.05 6.41 -2.49
C PHE A 27 1.59 7.75 -1.89
N LYS A 28 1.20 8.70 -2.75
CA LYS A 28 0.90 10.08 -2.33
C LYS A 28 -0.10 10.75 -3.25
N TYR A 29 -0.84 11.71 -2.73
CA TYR A 29 -1.64 12.62 -3.54
C TYR A 29 -0.75 13.69 -4.20
N TYR A 30 -1.18 14.14 -5.38
CA TYR A 30 -0.69 15.33 -6.04
C TYR A 30 -1.86 16.15 -6.59
N VAL A 31 -1.63 17.44 -6.80
CA VAL A 31 -2.64 18.34 -7.35
C VAL A 31 -2.83 18.00 -8.83
N ALA A 32 -4.03 17.54 -9.18
CA ALA A 32 -4.38 17.17 -10.55
C ALA A 32 -4.62 18.40 -11.43
N ASN A 33 -5.13 19.48 -10.82
CA ASN A 33 -5.43 20.74 -11.50
C ASN A 33 -4.84 21.91 -10.70
N ILE A 34 -3.90 22.66 -11.30
CA ILE A 34 -3.28 23.81 -10.63
C ILE A 34 -4.25 24.96 -10.33
N MET A 35 -5.40 25.02 -11.01
CA MET A 35 -6.44 26.00 -10.78
C MET A 35 -7.38 25.61 -9.64
N ASP A 36 -7.37 24.33 -9.22
CA ASP A 36 -8.20 23.79 -8.15
C ASP A 36 -7.43 22.77 -7.29
N PHE A 37 -6.95 23.24 -6.14
CA PHE A 37 -6.17 22.44 -5.19
C PHE A 37 -6.99 21.38 -4.45
N SER A 38 -8.31 21.34 -4.62
CA SER A 38 -9.17 20.30 -4.04
C SER A 38 -9.16 19.02 -4.88
N HIS A 39 -8.80 19.10 -6.16
CA HIS A 39 -8.67 17.96 -7.06
C HIS A 39 -7.32 17.28 -6.86
N LEU A 40 -7.32 16.19 -6.09
CA LEU A 40 -6.12 15.43 -5.78
C LEU A 40 -6.11 14.09 -6.50
N GLN A 41 -5.05 13.81 -7.23
CA GLN A 41 -4.85 12.53 -7.88
C GLN A 41 -3.87 11.68 -7.07
N LEU A 42 -4.20 10.41 -6.87
CA LEU A 42 -3.30 9.48 -6.18
C LEU A 42 -2.25 8.95 -7.16
N GLU A 43 -0.97 9.06 -6.80
CA GLU A 43 0.13 8.40 -7.51
C GLU A 43 0.65 7.22 -6.69
N ALA A 44 0.70 6.04 -7.30
CA ALA A 44 1.39 4.88 -6.79
C ALA A 44 2.54 4.48 -7.73
N LYS A 45 3.76 4.39 -7.20
CA LYS A 45 4.90 3.80 -7.89
C LYS A 45 5.36 2.56 -7.14
N PHE A 46 5.26 1.40 -7.76
CA PHE A 46 5.61 0.13 -7.15
C PHE A 46 6.56 -0.69 -8.03
N LYS A 47 7.36 -1.53 -7.37
CA LYS A 47 8.20 -2.54 -8.01
C LYS A 47 7.66 -3.92 -7.65
N VAL A 48 7.60 -4.82 -8.62
CA VAL A 48 7.36 -6.25 -8.36
C VAL A 48 8.69 -6.85 -7.93
N THR A 49 8.80 -7.19 -6.65
CA THR A 49 10.05 -7.68 -6.04
C THR A 49 10.08 -9.19 -5.88
N GLY A 50 8.93 -9.86 -5.92
CA GLY A 50 8.86 -11.32 -5.98
C GLY A 50 8.96 -11.87 -7.40
N GLU A 51 8.83 -13.18 -7.53
CA GLU A 51 9.11 -13.93 -8.76
C GLU A 51 7.86 -14.26 -9.59
N ARG A 52 6.67 -14.01 -9.05
CA ARG A 52 5.40 -14.32 -9.72
C ARG A 52 4.86 -13.13 -10.51
N ASN A 53 4.34 -13.40 -11.71
CA ASN A 53 3.56 -12.43 -12.49
C ASN A 53 2.26 -12.10 -11.77
N ILE A 54 1.95 -10.81 -11.64
CA ILE A 54 0.75 -10.32 -10.97
C ILE A 54 -0.30 -9.97 -12.03
N LYS A 55 -1.52 -10.47 -11.84
CA LYS A 55 -2.71 -10.15 -12.64
C LYS A 55 -3.40 -8.89 -12.12
N TYR A 56 -3.67 -8.82 -10.82
CA TYR A 56 -4.30 -7.67 -10.18
C TYR A 56 -3.57 -7.28 -8.91
N LEU A 57 -3.41 -5.98 -8.68
CA LEU A 57 -2.82 -5.42 -7.48
C LEU A 57 -3.74 -4.35 -6.91
N ASN A 58 -4.29 -4.64 -5.73
CA ASN A 58 -5.25 -3.77 -5.06
C ASN A 58 -4.64 -3.26 -3.75
N VAL A 59 -4.80 -1.97 -3.49
CA VAL A 59 -4.40 -1.35 -2.22
C VAL A 59 -5.59 -0.65 -1.62
N PHE A 60 -5.96 -1.04 -0.41
CA PHE A 60 -6.97 -0.38 0.40
C PHE A 60 -6.27 0.62 1.33
N TYR A 61 -6.88 1.78 1.52
CA TYR A 61 -6.27 2.87 2.26
C TYR A 61 -7.32 3.86 2.78
N SER A 62 -6.90 4.74 3.68
CA SER A 62 -7.70 5.88 4.15
C SER A 62 -6.90 7.17 4.00
N PRO A 63 -7.53 8.29 3.59
CA PRO A 63 -6.89 9.59 3.60
C PRO A 63 -6.80 10.08 5.05
N LEU A 64 -5.61 10.54 5.45
CA LEU A 64 -5.36 11.10 6.77
C LEU A 64 -5.09 12.60 6.67
N ASN A 65 -5.52 13.37 7.67
CA ASN A 65 -5.09 14.76 7.84
C ASN A 65 -3.64 14.84 8.36
N SER A 66 -3.14 16.07 8.59
CA SER A 66 -1.77 16.31 9.08
C SER A 66 -1.49 15.81 10.49
N VAL A 67 -2.53 15.56 11.30
CA VAL A 67 -2.42 15.05 12.69
C VAL A 67 -2.70 13.55 12.80
N GLY A 68 -3.01 12.88 11.69
CA GLY A 68 -3.18 11.43 11.63
C GLY A 68 -4.61 10.91 11.73
N ASP A 69 -5.62 11.78 11.76
CA ASP A 69 -7.02 11.34 11.77
C ASP A 69 -7.49 10.99 10.35
N ALA A 70 -8.29 9.93 10.23
CA ALA A 70 -8.93 9.56 8.98
C ALA A 70 -10.04 10.56 8.60
N ILE A 71 -9.97 11.11 7.39
CA ILE A 71 -10.94 12.09 6.87
C ILE A 71 -11.84 11.48 5.79
N VAL A 72 -12.93 12.18 5.49
CA VAL A 72 -13.85 11.86 4.39
C VAL A 72 -13.59 12.73 3.16
N ASP A 73 -13.92 12.20 1.99
CA ASP A 73 -14.21 12.98 0.77
C ASP A 73 -15.57 13.71 0.90
N GLU A 74 -15.98 14.40 -0.16
CA GLU A 74 -17.27 15.11 -0.22
C GLU A 74 -18.49 14.19 -0.06
N ASP A 75 -18.38 12.94 -0.54
CA ASP A 75 -19.46 11.94 -0.50
C ASP A 75 -19.52 11.18 0.84
N GLY A 76 -18.60 11.45 1.78
CA GLY A 76 -18.58 10.83 3.10
C GLY A 76 -17.78 9.51 3.18
N HIS A 77 -17.03 9.13 2.15
CA HIS A 77 -16.21 7.93 2.13
C HIS A 77 -14.90 8.11 2.92
N LYS A 78 -14.61 7.16 3.83
CA LYS A 78 -13.33 7.08 4.59
C LYS A 78 -12.39 5.99 4.11
N TYR A 79 -12.91 5.03 3.35
CA TYR A 79 -12.20 3.82 2.95
C TYR A 79 -12.16 3.74 1.43
N PHE A 80 -10.97 3.80 0.90
CA PHE A 80 -10.72 3.83 -0.54
C PHE A 80 -9.93 2.60 -0.93
N HIS A 81 -9.99 2.28 -2.21
CA HIS A 81 -9.08 1.30 -2.79
C HIS A 81 -8.66 1.75 -4.18
N ILE A 82 -7.45 1.37 -4.56
CA ILE A 82 -6.98 1.44 -5.94
C ILE A 82 -6.96 0.05 -6.54
N TYR A 83 -7.32 -0.03 -7.82
CA TYR A 83 -7.32 -1.26 -8.60
C TYR A 83 -6.32 -1.14 -9.74
N CYS A 84 -5.29 -2.00 -9.74
CA CYS A 84 -4.29 -2.05 -10.81
C CYS A 84 -4.43 -3.35 -11.58
N THR A 85 -4.73 -3.26 -12.88
CA THR A 85 -4.71 -4.42 -13.80
C THR A 85 -3.36 -4.56 -14.46
N GLY A 86 -2.80 -5.77 -14.39
CA GLY A 86 -1.56 -6.19 -15.01
C GLY A 86 -1.74 -6.65 -16.48
N PRO A 87 -0.79 -7.44 -17.01
CA PRO A 87 0.25 -8.15 -16.26
C PRO A 87 1.33 -7.23 -15.67
N PHE A 88 1.75 -7.52 -14.45
CA PHE A 88 2.95 -6.93 -13.85
C PHE A 88 4.01 -8.01 -13.64
N GLU A 89 5.13 -7.85 -14.31
CA GLU A 89 6.21 -8.83 -14.36
C GLU A 89 7.22 -8.60 -13.22
N PRO A 90 7.84 -9.67 -12.70
CA PRO A 90 8.94 -9.60 -11.75
C PRO A 90 10.02 -8.60 -12.15
N LYS A 91 10.60 -7.95 -11.14
CA LYS A 91 11.73 -7.01 -11.23
C LYS A 91 11.42 -5.68 -11.95
N ASN A 92 10.26 -5.56 -12.58
CA ASN A 92 9.82 -4.32 -13.22
C ASN A 92 9.18 -3.34 -12.23
N SER A 93 9.24 -2.05 -12.59
CA SER A 93 8.62 -0.96 -11.84
C SER A 93 7.52 -0.31 -12.66
N TYR A 94 6.44 0.05 -11.98
CA TYR A 94 5.24 0.60 -12.59
C TYR A 94 4.81 1.87 -11.86
N THR A 95 4.35 2.85 -12.61
CA THR A 95 3.71 4.06 -12.08
C THR A 95 2.25 4.06 -12.52
N LYS A 96 1.35 4.34 -11.59
CA LYS A 96 -0.08 4.46 -11.83
C LYS A 96 -0.61 5.75 -11.21
N HIS A 97 -1.46 6.41 -11.97
CA HIS A 97 -2.22 7.59 -11.58
C HIS A 97 -3.68 7.16 -11.57
N PHE A 98 -4.38 7.40 -10.46
CA PHE A 98 -5.79 7.00 -10.30
C PHE A 98 -6.71 8.18 -10.56
N ASP A 99 -8.02 8.00 -10.55
CA ASP A 99 -8.95 9.11 -10.77
C ASP A 99 -8.82 10.19 -9.67
N PRO A 100 -9.20 11.44 -9.97
CA PRO A 100 -9.15 12.51 -8.99
C PRO A 100 -10.12 12.26 -7.84
N TYR A 101 -9.66 12.59 -6.64
CA TYR A 101 -10.42 12.60 -5.40
C TYR A 101 -10.61 14.03 -4.94
N PHE A 102 -11.77 14.30 -4.34
CA PHE A 102 -12.19 15.64 -3.93
C PHE A 102 -12.14 15.75 -2.41
N PHE A 103 -11.22 16.59 -1.92
CA PHE A 103 -11.02 16.81 -0.49
C PHE A 103 -11.01 18.30 -0.17
N VAL A 104 -12.19 18.92 -0.05
CA VAL A 104 -12.36 20.37 0.18
C VAL A 104 -11.51 20.86 1.34
N GLY A 105 -10.63 21.83 1.06
CA GLY A 105 -9.79 22.51 2.05
C GLY A 105 -8.78 21.62 2.79
N LYS A 106 -8.64 20.36 2.38
CA LYS A 106 -7.81 19.35 3.05
C LYS A 106 -6.62 18.97 2.16
N LYS A 107 -5.48 18.70 2.79
CA LYS A 107 -4.29 18.14 2.12
C LYS A 107 -4.01 16.75 2.71
N PRO A 108 -4.81 15.74 2.35
CA PRO A 108 -4.63 14.41 2.93
C PRO A 108 -3.32 13.76 2.52
N SER A 109 -2.92 12.77 3.31
CA SER A 109 -1.94 11.76 2.91
C SER A 109 -2.63 10.39 2.88
N PRO A 110 -2.42 9.56 1.84
CA PRO A 110 -3.03 8.25 1.77
C PRO A 110 -2.29 7.28 2.70
N PHE A 111 -3.02 6.58 3.57
CA PHE A 111 -2.46 5.63 4.52
C PHE A 111 -2.96 4.21 4.24
N PRO A 112 -2.07 3.28 3.84
CA PRO A 112 -2.46 1.95 3.40
C PRO A 112 -2.86 1.06 4.58
N SER A 113 -3.92 0.28 4.40
CA SER A 113 -4.44 -0.68 5.39
C SER A 113 -4.31 -2.13 4.93
N LYS A 114 -4.43 -2.40 3.62
CA LYS A 114 -4.41 -3.76 3.07
C LYS A 114 -3.92 -3.79 1.63
N ILE A 115 -3.17 -4.82 1.26
CA ILE A 115 -2.83 -5.15 -0.13
C ILE A 115 -3.48 -6.49 -0.49
N VAL A 116 -4.06 -6.59 -1.68
CA VAL A 116 -4.49 -7.86 -2.28
C VAL A 116 -3.77 -8.04 -3.61
N ILE A 117 -3.17 -9.21 -3.82
CA ILE A 117 -2.38 -9.53 -5.00
C ILE A 117 -2.96 -10.80 -5.62
N ASP A 118 -3.46 -10.71 -6.84
CA ASP A 118 -3.91 -11.87 -7.61
C ASP A 118 -2.87 -12.22 -8.65
N TYR A 119 -2.46 -13.49 -8.71
CA TYR A 119 -1.38 -13.93 -9.58
C TYR A 119 -1.88 -14.44 -10.94
N MET A 120 -1.06 -14.26 -11.97
CA MET A 120 -1.24 -14.98 -13.22
C MET A 120 -1.09 -16.49 -12.97
N GLY A 121 -2.03 -17.29 -13.46
CA GLY A 121 -2.08 -18.74 -13.18
C GLY A 121 -2.77 -19.12 -11.86
N GLY A 122 -3.33 -18.15 -11.13
CA GLY A 122 -4.18 -18.40 -9.96
C GLY A 122 -3.47 -18.27 -8.61
N GLY A 123 -4.29 -18.24 -7.55
CA GLY A 123 -3.87 -17.93 -6.19
C GLY A 123 -3.82 -16.43 -5.91
N SER A 124 -3.98 -16.09 -4.64
CA SER A 124 -4.03 -14.70 -4.19
C SER A 124 -3.39 -14.55 -2.81
N ASP A 125 -2.68 -13.45 -2.60
CA ASP A 125 -2.20 -13.04 -1.28
C ASP A 125 -3.00 -11.86 -0.77
N THR A 126 -3.37 -11.90 0.51
CA THR A 126 -3.94 -10.75 1.23
C THR A 126 -3.01 -10.39 2.36
N ILE A 127 -2.52 -9.15 2.36
CA ILE A 127 -1.57 -8.63 3.33
C ILE A 127 -2.23 -7.48 4.07
N GLN A 128 -2.42 -7.63 5.39
CA GLN A 128 -2.79 -6.52 6.26
C GLN A 128 -1.55 -5.68 6.57
N ILE A 129 -1.66 -4.36 6.46
CA ILE A 129 -0.57 -3.45 6.78
C ILE A 129 -0.58 -3.15 8.28
N THR A 130 0.57 -3.38 8.91
CA THR A 130 0.79 -3.19 10.33
C THR A 130 2.04 -2.35 10.56
N LYS A 131 2.23 -1.88 11.80
CA LYS A 131 3.43 -1.14 12.21
C LYS A 131 4.72 -1.87 11.84
N ASP A 132 4.72 -3.20 11.99
CA ASP A 132 5.90 -4.03 11.80
C ASP A 132 6.25 -4.24 10.32
N ASN A 133 5.25 -4.21 9.43
CA ASN A 133 5.45 -4.52 8.02
C ASN A 133 5.32 -3.32 7.07
N ILE A 134 4.83 -2.16 7.54
CA ILE A 134 4.58 -1.01 6.65
C ILE A 134 5.84 -0.59 5.90
N LYS A 135 7.02 -0.64 6.52
CA LYS A 135 8.29 -0.29 5.84
C LYS A 135 8.74 -1.29 4.80
N LYS A 136 8.29 -2.54 4.90
CA LYS A 136 8.56 -3.58 3.91
C LYS A 136 7.82 -3.31 2.61
N TYR A 137 6.53 -2.95 2.70
CA TYR A 137 5.65 -2.74 1.55
C TYR A 137 5.58 -1.28 1.10
N PHE A 138 5.58 -0.33 2.02
CA PHE A 138 5.48 1.11 1.78
C PHE A 138 6.61 1.85 2.52
N PRO A 139 7.89 1.68 2.12
CA PRO A 139 9.01 2.39 2.73
C PRO A 139 8.82 3.91 2.74
N CYS A 140 8.08 4.44 1.75
CA CYS A 140 7.73 5.86 1.62
C CYS A 140 6.69 6.39 2.62
N VAL A 141 5.97 5.51 3.33
CA VAL A 141 4.92 5.89 4.30
C VAL A 141 5.46 5.74 5.73
N LYS A 142 5.16 6.70 6.61
CA LYS A 142 5.44 6.61 8.05
C LYS A 142 4.23 6.01 8.76
N TRP A 143 4.45 5.13 9.73
CA TRP A 143 3.36 4.61 10.55
C TRP A 143 2.73 5.74 11.38
N VAL A 144 1.41 5.69 11.50
CA VAL A 144 0.60 6.56 12.35
C VAL A 144 -0.43 5.67 13.03
N ASP A 145 -0.68 5.89 14.32
CA ASP A 145 -1.77 5.22 15.03
C ASP A 145 -3.09 5.92 14.66
N VAL A 146 -3.77 5.37 13.66
CA VAL A 146 -4.96 5.98 13.07
C VAL A 146 -6.18 5.74 13.97
N ASP A 147 -6.85 6.80 14.38
CA ASP A 147 -8.17 6.71 14.99
C ASP A 147 -9.26 6.67 13.90
N TYR A 148 -9.75 5.46 13.62
CA TYR A 148 -10.84 5.23 12.66
C TYR A 148 -12.23 5.55 13.23
N ASN A 149 -12.38 5.69 14.55
CA ASN A 149 -13.66 5.84 15.23
C ASN A 149 -14.06 7.30 15.44
N ARG A 150 -13.14 8.24 15.21
CA ARG A 150 -13.43 9.67 15.31
C ARG A 150 -14.47 10.09 14.25
N LYS A 151 -15.67 10.41 14.72
CA LYS A 151 -16.72 11.06 13.93
C LYS A 151 -16.40 12.55 13.91
N PHE A 152 -16.13 13.08 12.71
CA PHE A 152 -16.10 14.52 12.47
C PHE A 152 -17.52 14.98 12.17
#